data_AF-A0A8J5MCT9-F1
#
_entry.id   AF-A0A8J5MCT9-F1
#
_cell.length_a   1.000
_cell.length_b   1.000
_cell.length_c   1.000
_cell.angle_alpha   90.00
_cell.angle_beta   90.00
_cell.angle_gamma   90.00
#
_symmetry.space_group_name_H-M   'P 1'
#
loop_
_entity.id
_entity.type
_entity.pdbx_description
1 polymer ?
#
loop_
_entity_poly.entity_id
_entity_poly.type
_entity_poly.pdbx_seq_one_letter_code
_entity_poly.pdbx_strand_id
1 'polypeptide(L)'
;YNGRRVLILKWRRSLHKIVAACSAPKEAKKKKARSQGAATILPLYVVLKLVRWVSDLRYEGVPVTPMMLRLQALEEAKDAGIECFVASWCWQCLFKARHRLALRA
;
A
#
# COMPACT_ATOMS: atom_id res chain seq x y z
N TYR A 1 -0.22 23.30 -13.75
CA TYR A 1 -1.38 22.63 -14.38
C TYR A 1 -0.93 22.16 -15.76
N ASN A 2 -0.86 20.86 -16.03
CA ASN A 2 -0.44 20.37 -17.36
C ASN A 2 -1.59 20.55 -18.37
N GLY A 3 -1.34 21.24 -19.48
CA GLY A 3 -2.37 21.48 -20.51
C GLY A 3 -2.85 20.20 -21.18
N ARG A 4 -4.07 20.22 -21.73
CA ARG A 4 -4.72 19.06 -22.40
C ARG A 4 -3.82 18.42 -23.47
N ARG A 5 -3.11 19.24 -24.25
CA ARG A 5 -2.13 18.79 -25.26
C ARG A 5 -1.03 17.91 -24.67
N VAL A 6 -0.45 18.30 -23.52
CA VAL A 6 0.60 17.54 -22.83
C VAL A 6 0.06 16.20 -22.34
N LEU A 7 -1.19 16.17 -21.86
CA LEU A 7 -1.84 14.95 -21.41
C LEU A 7 -2.06 13.95 -22.56
N ILE A 8 -2.55 14.43 -23.70
CA ILE A 8 -2.78 13.61 -24.90
C ILE A 8 -1.45 13.02 -25.41
N LEU A 9 -0.40 13.84 -25.49
CA LEU A 9 0.93 13.36 -25.90
C LEU A 9 1.47 12.30 -24.93
N LYS A 10 1.26 12.48 -23.62
CA LYS A 10 1.63 11.50 -22.61
C LYS A 10 0.89 10.17 -22.80
N TRP A 11 -0.43 10.22 -23.02
CA TRP A 11 -1.24 9.02 -23.28
C TRP A 11 -0.81 8.30 -24.55
N ARG A 12 -0.52 9.06 -25.62
CA ARG A 12 -0.02 8.50 -26.88
C ARG A 12 1.32 7.79 -26.69
N ARG A 13 2.25 8.37 -25.93
CA ARG A 13 3.53 7.73 -25.59
C ARG A 13 3.35 6.46 -24.73
N SER A 14 2.38 6.44 -23.82
CA SER A 14 2.10 5.29 -22.94
C SER A 14 1.02 4.35 -23.46
N LEU A 15 0.67 4.40 -24.75
CA LEU A 15 -0.47 3.66 -25.30
C LEU A 15 -0.34 2.14 -25.12
N HIS A 16 0.85 1.59 -25.30
CA HIS A 16 1.15 0.18 -25.05
C HIS A 16 0.78 -0.28 -23.63
N LYS A 17 1.04 0.55 -22.60
CA LYS A 17 0.68 0.26 -21.20
C LYS A 17 -0.83 0.29 -20.99
N ILE A 18 -1.53 1.19 -21.68
CA ILE A 18 -2.98 1.31 -21.57
C ILE A 18 -3.66 0.09 -22.21
N VAL A 19 -3.22 -0.30 -23.42
CA VAL A 19 -3.74 -1.49 -24.11
C VAL A 19 -3.49 -2.76 -23.30
N ALA A 20 -2.29 -2.92 -22.72
CA ALA A 20 -1.97 -4.04 -21.84
C ALA A 20 -2.79 -4.05 -20.53
N ALA A 21 -3.18 -2.89 -20.01
CA ALA A 21 -4.08 -2.82 -18.86
C ALA A 21 -5.53 -3.15 -19.24
N CYS A 22 -5.96 -2.77 -20.45
CA CYS A 22 -7.32 -3.05 -20.93
C CYS A 22 -7.55 -4.51 -21.32
N SER A 23 -6.50 -5.30 -21.59
CA SER A 23 -6.65 -6.73 -21.88
C SER A 23 -7.06 -7.55 -20.66
N ALA A 24 -6.82 -7.05 -19.43
CA ALA A 24 -7.28 -7.66 -18.20
C ALA A 24 -8.69 -7.16 -17.82
N PRO A 25 -9.72 -8.04 -17.69
CA PRO A 25 -11.11 -7.64 -17.44
C PRO A 25 -11.30 -6.79 -16.16
N LYS A 26 -10.50 -7.05 -15.13
CA LYS A 26 -10.52 -6.29 -13.85
C LYS A 26 -9.96 -4.86 -13.98
N GLU A 27 -8.98 -4.67 -14.86
CA GLU A 27 -8.28 -3.41 -15.05
C GLU A 27 -8.91 -2.55 -16.16
N ALA A 28 -9.62 -3.17 -17.12
CA ALA A 28 -10.30 -2.48 -18.21
C ALA A 28 -11.30 -1.38 -17.76
N LYS A 29 -11.94 -1.56 -16.59
CA LYS A 29 -12.88 -0.57 -16.02
C LYS A 29 -12.18 0.58 -15.28
N LYS A 30 -10.85 0.53 -15.10
CA LYS A 30 -10.09 1.51 -14.33
C LYS A 30 -9.69 2.70 -15.22
N LYS A 31 -9.90 3.92 -14.72
CA LYS A 31 -9.50 5.16 -15.42
C LYS A 31 -8.11 5.69 -15.03
N LYS A 32 -7.46 5.07 -14.04
CA LYS A 32 -6.14 5.46 -13.54
C LYS A 32 -5.35 4.22 -13.17
N ALA A 33 -4.20 4.03 -13.81
CA ALA A 33 -3.18 3.10 -13.35
C ALA A 33 -2.39 3.74 -12.21
N ARG A 34 -2.21 3.02 -11.10
CA ARG A 34 -1.29 3.41 -10.03
C ARG A 34 0.04 2.71 -10.26
N SER A 35 1.15 3.36 -9.94
CA SER A 35 2.44 2.67 -9.88
C SER A 35 2.33 1.49 -8.91
N GLN A 36 2.79 0.34 -9.37
CA GLN A 36 2.99 -0.82 -8.52
C GLN A 36 3.95 -0.41 -7.40
N GLY A 37 3.55 -0.54 -6.14
CA GLY A 37 4.37 -0.13 -5.00
C GLY A 37 3.82 0.99 -4.11
N ALA A 38 2.63 1.57 -4.33
CA ALA A 38 2.08 2.49 -3.31
C ALA A 38 1.45 1.77 -2.09
N ALA A 39 1.08 0.49 -2.24
CA ALA A 39 0.37 -0.28 -1.22
C ALA A 39 0.93 -1.69 -0.98
N THR A 40 2.08 -2.01 -1.60
CA THR A 40 2.70 -3.35 -1.66
C THR A 40 4.22 -3.28 -1.51
N ILE A 41 4.73 -2.26 -0.80
CA ILE A 41 6.18 -2.11 -0.60
C ILE A 41 6.72 -3.25 0.27
N LEU A 42 5.94 -3.70 1.26
CA LEU A 42 6.36 -4.75 2.16
C LEU A 42 6.12 -6.14 1.54
N PRO A 43 7.12 -7.03 1.56
CA PRO A 43 6.94 -8.42 1.20
C PRO A 43 6.02 -9.12 2.21
N LEU A 44 5.38 -10.19 1.77
CA LEU A 44 4.33 -10.86 2.54
C LEU A 44 4.78 -11.30 3.94
N TYR A 45 6.01 -11.79 4.07
CA TYR A 45 6.53 -12.24 5.37
C TYR A 45 6.61 -11.11 6.40
N VAL A 46 7.00 -9.90 5.99
CA VAL A 46 7.04 -8.71 6.86
C VAL A 46 5.63 -8.31 7.27
N VAL A 47 4.69 -8.32 6.31
CA VAL A 47 3.29 -8.00 6.58
C VAL A 47 2.71 -8.99 7.61
N LEU A 48 2.98 -10.29 7.47
CA LEU A 48 2.50 -11.30 8.41
C LEU A 48 3.14 -11.16 9.81
N LYS A 49 4.43 -10.82 9.88
CA LYS A 49 5.10 -10.53 11.15
C LYS A 49 4.43 -9.36 11.88
N LEU A 50 4.10 -8.28 11.15
CA LEU A 50 3.35 -7.15 11.69
C LEU A 50 1.94 -7.54 12.15
N VAL A 51 1.23 -8.38 11.38
CA VAL A 51 -0.11 -8.85 11.76
C VAL A 51 -0.05 -9.67 13.05
N ARG A 52 0.96 -10.56 13.19
CA ARG A 52 1.15 -11.35 14.40
C ARG A 52 1.45 -10.44 15.60
N TRP A 53 2.39 -9.51 15.45
CA TRP A 53 2.72 -8.52 16.47
C TRP A 53 1.50 -7.71 16.94
N VAL A 54 0.64 -7.23 16.02
CA VAL A 54 -0.61 -6.55 16.41
C VAL A 54 -1.56 -7.48 17.15
N SER A 55 -1.63 -8.74 16.77
CA SER A 55 -2.54 -9.73 17.37
C SER A 55 -2.09 -10.10 18.78
N ASP A 56 -0.80 -10.30 18.98
CA ASP A 56 -0.18 -10.63 20.27
C ASP A 56 -0.42 -9.49 21.29
N LEU A 57 -0.16 -8.23 20.90
CA LEU A 57 -0.43 -7.07 21.76
C LEU A 57 -1.91 -6.92 22.12
N ARG A 58 -2.81 -7.21 21.16
CA ARG A 58 -4.26 -7.20 21.43
C ARG A 58 -4.68 -8.32 22.37
N TYR A 59 -4.04 -9.49 22.29
CA TYR A 59 -4.28 -10.60 23.20
C TYR A 59 -3.88 -10.22 24.63
N GLU A 60 -2.80 -9.46 24.79
CA GLU A 60 -2.36 -8.91 26.08
C GLU A 60 -3.18 -7.68 26.54
N GLY A 61 -4.21 -7.27 25.79
CA GLY A 61 -5.04 -6.11 26.12
C GLY A 61 -4.39 -4.75 25.84
N VAL A 62 -3.24 -4.72 25.18
CA VAL A 62 -2.51 -3.49 24.85
C VAL A 62 -3.06 -2.89 23.55
N PRO A 63 -3.55 -1.64 23.56
CA PRO A 63 -4.03 -1.00 22.35
C PRO A 63 -2.86 -0.62 21.43
N VAL A 64 -2.90 -1.06 20.18
CA VAL A 64 -1.92 -0.64 19.16
C VAL A 64 -2.35 0.70 18.54
N THR A 65 -1.64 1.76 18.91
CA THR A 65 -1.87 3.09 18.32
C THR A 65 -1.34 3.18 16.89
N PRO A 66 -1.85 4.12 16.05
CA PRO A 66 -1.31 4.33 14.70
C PRO A 66 0.19 4.66 14.68
N MET A 67 0.69 5.34 15.72
CA MET A 67 2.12 5.66 15.85
C MET A 67 2.95 4.41 16.10
N MET A 68 2.51 3.53 17.00
CA MET A 68 3.20 2.25 17.27
C MET A 68 3.27 1.38 16.00
N LEU A 69 2.15 1.26 15.29
CA LEU A 69 2.13 0.53 14.02
C LEU A 69 3.09 1.13 12.98
N ARG A 70 3.20 2.46 12.94
CA ARG A 70 4.12 3.16 12.03
C ARG A 70 5.58 2.83 12.37
N LEU A 71 5.95 2.93 13.63
CA LEU A 71 7.32 2.67 14.09
C LEU A 71 7.72 1.22 13.84
N GLN A 72 6.89 0.26 14.25
CA GLN A 72 7.15 -1.15 14.00
C GLN A 72 7.27 -1.44 12.51
N ALA A 73 6.36 -0.92 11.69
CA ALA A 73 6.42 -1.18 10.25
C ALA A 73 7.66 -0.59 9.57
N LEU A 74 8.20 0.53 10.06
CA LEU A 74 9.45 1.12 9.57
C LEU A 74 10.67 0.29 9.98
N GLU A 75 10.70 -0.18 11.23
CA GLU A 75 11.75 -1.05 11.74
C GLU A 75 11.81 -2.36 10.95
N GLU A 76 10.67 -3.03 10.79
CA GLU A 76 10.56 -4.26 10.02
C GLU A 76 10.89 -4.08 8.53
N ALA A 77 10.60 -2.89 7.97
CA ALA A 77 11.01 -2.57 6.61
C ALA A 77 12.53 -2.40 6.50
N LYS A 78 13.15 -1.76 7.49
CA LYS A 78 14.60 -1.58 7.54
C LYS A 78 15.31 -2.93 7.67
N ASP A 79 14.81 -3.82 8.52
CA ASP A 79 15.32 -5.20 8.66
C ASP A 79 15.18 -6.01 7.37
N ALA A 80 14.14 -5.75 6.60
CA ALA A 80 13.92 -6.35 5.29
C ALA A 80 14.73 -5.69 4.14
N GLY A 81 15.54 -4.66 4.43
CA GLY A 81 16.34 -3.94 3.42
C GLY A 81 15.52 -2.98 2.55
N ILE A 82 14.38 -2.50 3.04
CA ILE A 82 13.42 -1.68 2.29
C ILE A 82 13.49 -0.23 2.77
N GLU A 83 14.33 0.57 2.11
CA GLU A 83 14.57 1.96 2.49
C GLU A 83 13.47 2.95 2.05
N CYS A 84 12.69 2.59 1.04
CA CYS A 84 11.67 3.47 0.46
C CYS A 84 10.30 3.43 1.18
N PHE A 85 10.18 2.66 2.28
CA PHE A 85 8.93 2.50 2.99
C PHE A 85 8.73 3.60 4.05
N VAL A 86 7.58 4.28 4.01
CA VAL A 86 7.28 5.44 4.87
C VAL A 86 6.14 5.18 5.86
N ALA A 87 5.53 3.99 5.81
CA ALA A 87 4.37 3.62 6.64
C ALA A 87 3.28 4.72 6.70
N SER A 88 2.93 5.28 5.53
CA SER A 88 2.01 6.43 5.42
C SER A 88 0.63 6.14 6.01
N TRP A 89 -0.12 7.19 6.37
CA TRP A 89 -1.48 7.06 6.89
C TRP A 89 -2.39 6.20 5.99
N CYS A 90 -2.35 6.43 4.68
CA CYS A 90 -3.09 5.64 3.70
C CYS A 90 -2.70 4.15 3.75
N TRP A 91 -1.41 3.85 3.90
CA TRP A 91 -0.93 2.47 4.06
C TRP A 91 -1.46 1.85 5.36
N GLN A 92 -1.40 2.56 6.49
CA GLN A 92 -1.91 2.07 7.78
C GLN A 92 -3.42 1.76 7.72
N CYS A 93 -4.21 2.63 7.09
CA CYS A 93 -5.64 2.39 6.89
C CYS A 93 -5.90 1.14 6.03
N LEU A 94 -5.17 0.98 4.92
CA LEU A 94 -5.29 -0.19 4.06
C LEU A 94 -4.81 -1.48 4.74
N PHE A 95 -3.73 -1.43 5.50
CA PHE A 95 -3.22 -2.56 6.28
C PHE A 95 -4.28 -3.04 7.27
N LYS A 96 -4.84 -2.13 8.06
CA LYS A 96 -5.93 -2.45 9.00
C LYS A 96 -7.15 -3.05 8.30
N ALA A 97 -7.59 -2.45 7.19
CA ALA A 97 -8.74 -2.92 6.43
C ALA A 97 -8.52 -4.32 5.82
N ARG A 98 -7.34 -4.58 5.23
CA ARG A 98 -7.02 -5.86 4.59
C ARG A 98 -6.94 -7.00 5.59
N HIS A 99 -6.36 -6.74 6.76
CA HIS A 99 -6.16 -7.76 7.80
C HIS A 99 -7.27 -7.78 8.85
N ARG A 100 -8.39 -7.06 8.60
CA ARG A 100 -9.55 -6.97 9.49
C ARG A 100 -9.18 -6.56 10.93
N LEU A 101 -8.12 -5.77 11.07
CA LEU A 101 -7.66 -5.22 12.34
C LEU A 101 -8.47 -3.95 12.63
N ALA A 102 -9.75 -4.11 12.96
CA ALA A 102 -10.58 -2.98 13.37
C ALA A 102 -9.94 -2.27 14.58
N LEU A 103 -9.92 -0.93 14.58
CA LEU A 103 -9.71 -0.14 15.78
C LEU A 103 -11.05 -0.16 16.52
N ARG A 104 -11.10 -0.73 17.73
CA ARG A 104 -12.25 -0.49 18.61
C ARG A 104 -12.15 0.97 19.06
N ALA A 105 -13.24 1.71 18.88
CA ALA A 105 -13.40 3.06 19.39
C ALA A 105 -13.42 3.04 20.93
#